data_AF-K2EES2-F1
#
_entry.id   AF-K2EES2-F1
#
_cell.length_a   1.000
_cell.length_b   1.000
_cell.length_c   1.000
_cell.angle_alpha   90.00
_cell.angle_beta   90.00
_cell.angle_gamma   90.00
#
_symmetry.space_group_name_H-M   'P 1'
#
loop_
_entity.id
_entity.type
_entity.pdbx_description
1 polymer ?
#
loop_
_entity_poly.entity_id
_entity_poly.type
_entity_poly.pdbx_seq_one_letter_code
_entity_poly.pdbx_strand_id
1 'polypeptide(L)'
;MKKWLFLFAICLGSFTFASPIQDRKIDPIALSQLWRALDLPPDADIVVETQKRWLRKPNQERWEIAELSSDQRRFVLNWATDQGFFAPWKPTSQRYDKALILGATTSRMQMRLDYLKQLWDEGTRFHEIVWLTGDRPLDQRVDGLTDRCNNESEAAHILWEETNLPEEMRSLPVVFVA
;
A
#
# COMPACT_ATOMS: atom_id res chain seq x y z
N MET A 1 1.50 59.22 -12.00
CA MET A 1 0.58 58.19 -11.46
C MET A 1 0.17 57.26 -12.59
N LYS A 2 0.03 55.96 -12.33
CA LYS A 2 -0.20 54.84 -13.29
C LYS A 2 1.05 54.08 -13.78
N LYS A 3 1.93 53.69 -12.85
CA LYS A 3 2.86 52.54 -13.00
C LYS A 3 2.42 51.34 -12.12
N TRP A 4 1.13 51.25 -11.82
CA TRP A 4 0.63 50.35 -10.77
C TRP A 4 -0.58 49.54 -11.23
N LEU A 5 -0.50 48.96 -12.43
CA LEU A 5 -1.57 48.13 -12.99
C LEU A 5 -1.08 46.82 -13.64
N PHE A 6 0.21 46.47 -13.51
CA PHE A 6 0.81 45.27 -14.12
C PHE A 6 1.40 44.30 -13.09
N LEU A 7 0.81 44.20 -11.90
CA LEU A 7 1.25 43.28 -10.84
C LEU A 7 0.12 42.43 -10.24
N PHE A 8 -1.09 42.47 -10.82
CA PHE A 8 -2.24 41.70 -10.30
C PHE A 8 -2.51 40.38 -11.03
N ALA A 9 -1.63 39.95 -11.95
CA ALA A 9 -1.80 38.71 -12.72
C ALA A 9 -0.91 37.54 -12.27
N ILE A 10 -0.13 37.70 -11.18
CA ILE A 10 0.78 36.64 -10.68
C ILE A 10 0.54 36.44 -9.18
N CYS A 11 -0.69 36.10 -8.81
CA CYS A 11 -1.02 35.57 -7.49
C CYS A 11 -2.21 34.60 -7.57
N LEU A 12 -2.41 33.92 -8.71
CA LEU A 12 -3.05 32.60 -8.72
C LEU A 12 -2.00 31.60 -8.25
N GLY A 13 -1.63 31.75 -6.97
CA GLY A 13 -0.85 30.77 -6.26
C GLY A 13 -1.60 29.45 -6.38
N SER A 14 -0.89 28.47 -6.91
CA SER A 14 -1.26 27.07 -6.97
C SER A 14 -1.65 26.60 -5.56
N PHE A 15 -2.91 26.80 -5.18
CA PHE A 15 -3.56 25.96 -4.19
C PHE A 15 -3.84 24.63 -4.88
N THR A 16 -2.78 23.89 -5.20
CA THR A 16 -2.87 22.44 -5.22
C THR A 16 -3.08 22.06 -3.76
N PHE A 17 -4.32 22.17 -3.30
CA PHE A 17 -4.76 21.38 -2.16
C PHE A 17 -4.29 19.97 -2.49
N ALA A 18 -3.44 19.39 -1.64
CA ALA A 18 -3.29 17.95 -1.62
C ALA A 18 -4.71 17.42 -1.54
N SER A 19 -5.22 16.85 -2.64
CA SER A 19 -6.52 16.19 -2.63
C SER A 19 -6.48 15.27 -1.41
N PRO A 20 -7.42 15.41 -0.46
CA PRO A 20 -7.38 14.60 0.74
C PRO A 20 -7.22 13.15 0.29
N ILE A 21 -6.25 12.45 0.89
CA ILE A 21 -6.23 10.98 0.90
C ILE A 21 -7.68 10.58 1.10
N GLN A 22 -8.26 9.87 0.14
CA GLN A 22 -9.70 9.60 0.08
C GLN A 22 -10.16 9.17 1.48
N ASP A 23 -10.83 10.07 2.20
CA ASP A 23 -11.05 9.93 3.65
C ASP A 23 -12.21 8.96 3.86
N ARG A 24 -11.92 7.66 3.70
CA ARG A 24 -12.87 6.58 3.93
C ARG A 24 -12.96 6.33 5.42
N LYS A 25 -13.72 7.18 6.11
CA LYS A 25 -14.12 6.92 7.49
C LYS A 25 -14.98 5.66 7.52
N ILE A 26 -14.63 4.73 8.40
CA ILE A 26 -15.46 3.55 8.65
C ILE A 26 -16.76 4.01 9.31
N ASP A 27 -17.89 3.61 8.74
CA ASP A 27 -19.20 3.88 9.33
C ASP A 27 -19.29 3.23 10.73
N PRO A 28 -19.59 3.99 11.80
CA PRO A 28 -19.75 3.45 13.15
C PRO A 28 -20.79 2.32 13.23
N ILE A 29 -21.84 2.35 12.41
CA ILE A 29 -22.85 1.29 12.36
C ILE A 29 -22.23 0.01 11.79
N ALA A 30 -21.51 0.13 10.67
CA ALA A 30 -20.80 -1.00 10.07
C ALA A 30 -19.77 -1.59 11.04
N LEU A 31 -19.03 -0.75 11.76
CA LEU A 31 -18.08 -1.21 12.78
C LEU A 31 -18.79 -1.97 13.91
N SER A 32 -19.96 -1.49 14.38
CA SER A 32 -20.75 -2.18 15.40
C SER A 32 -21.28 -3.55 14.91
N GLN A 33 -21.67 -3.65 13.64
CA GLN A 33 -22.09 -4.93 13.04
C GLN A 33 -20.93 -5.94 13.02
N LEU A 34 -19.74 -5.51 12.59
CA LEU A 34 -18.53 -6.33 12.62
C LEU A 34 -18.21 -6.79 14.05
N TRP A 35 -18.28 -5.88 15.01
CA TRP A 35 -18.01 -6.16 16.42
C TRP A 35 -18.88 -7.28 16.99
N ARG A 36 -20.20 -7.20 16.72
CA ARG A 36 -21.16 -8.21 17.16
C ARG A 36 -20.95 -9.55 16.47
N ALA A 37 -20.66 -9.56 15.17
CA ALA A 37 -20.45 -10.79 14.40
C ALA A 37 -19.19 -11.57 14.81
N LEU A 38 -18.24 -10.89 15.47
CA LEU A 38 -17.01 -11.50 15.99
C LEU A 38 -17.09 -11.86 17.48
N ASP A 39 -18.31 -11.83 18.05
CA ASP A 39 -18.58 -12.17 19.45
C ASP A 39 -17.68 -11.38 20.42
N LEU A 40 -17.51 -10.08 20.14
CA LEU A 40 -16.74 -9.16 20.96
C LEU A 40 -17.66 -8.46 21.98
N PRO A 41 -17.16 -8.15 23.20
CA PRO A 41 -18.01 -7.57 24.24
C PRO A 41 -18.48 -6.16 23.85
N PRO A 42 -19.79 -5.83 23.88
CA PRO A 42 -20.33 -4.58 23.32
C PRO A 42 -19.71 -3.29 23.88
N ASP A 43 -19.37 -3.30 25.16
CA ASP A 43 -18.85 -2.13 25.89
C ASP A 43 -17.33 -2.19 26.11
N ALA A 44 -16.64 -3.16 25.50
CA ALA A 44 -15.18 -3.25 25.60
C ALA A 44 -14.51 -2.18 24.74
N ASP A 45 -13.35 -1.71 25.19
CA ASP A 45 -12.47 -0.89 24.38
C ASP A 45 -12.01 -1.67 23.14
N ILE A 46 -12.31 -1.11 21.96
CA ILE A 46 -12.06 -1.76 20.67
C ILE A 46 -10.57 -2.04 20.48
N VAL A 47 -9.70 -1.11 20.85
CA VAL A 47 -8.25 -1.26 20.66
C VAL A 47 -7.73 -2.34 21.60
N VAL A 48 -8.10 -2.30 22.88
CA VAL A 48 -7.63 -3.27 23.88
C VAL A 48 -8.06 -4.70 23.51
N GLU A 49 -9.33 -4.90 23.17
CA GLU A 49 -9.84 -6.25 22.92
C GLU A 49 -9.35 -6.80 21.57
N THR A 50 -9.23 -5.97 20.53
CA THR A 50 -8.63 -6.42 19.25
C THR A 50 -7.15 -6.74 19.40
N GLN A 51 -6.40 -5.97 20.19
CA GLN A 51 -5.01 -6.29 20.47
C GLN A 51 -4.87 -7.63 21.21
N LYS A 52 -5.73 -7.88 22.20
CA LYS A 52 -5.75 -9.13 22.95
C LYS A 52 -6.08 -10.36 22.09
N ARG A 53 -6.99 -10.23 21.13
CA ARG A 53 -7.46 -11.36 20.30
C ARG A 53 -6.68 -11.57 19.01
N TRP A 54 -6.24 -10.49 18.36
CA TRP A 54 -5.74 -10.54 16.97
C TRP A 54 -4.25 -10.25 16.85
N LEU A 55 -3.59 -9.73 17.89
CA LEU A 55 -2.13 -9.67 17.86
C LEU A 55 -1.53 -11.06 18.02
N ARG A 56 -0.49 -11.27 17.22
CA ARG A 56 0.42 -12.39 17.30
C ARG A 56 1.04 -12.45 18.70
N LYS A 57 1.05 -13.63 19.32
CA LYS A 57 1.78 -13.84 20.58
C LYS A 57 3.30 -13.82 20.33
N PRO A 58 4.14 -13.61 21.36
CA PRO A 58 5.58 -13.76 21.22
C PRO A 58 5.94 -15.13 20.62
N ASN A 59 6.87 -15.15 19.66
CA ASN A 59 7.38 -16.35 18.97
C ASN A 59 6.35 -17.16 18.16
N GLN A 60 5.17 -16.61 17.88
CA GLN A 60 4.18 -17.23 16.99
C GLN A 60 4.29 -16.58 15.62
N GLU A 61 4.27 -17.28 14.49
CA GLU A 61 4.26 -16.65 13.16
C GLU A 61 2.84 -16.22 12.72
N ARG A 62 2.72 -15.31 11.73
CA ARG A 62 1.40 -14.78 11.32
C ARG A 62 0.45 -15.89 10.84
N TRP A 63 0.98 -16.90 10.17
CA TRP A 63 0.21 -18.06 9.67
C TRP A 63 -0.18 -19.04 10.79
N GLU A 64 0.35 -18.88 12.00
CA GLU A 64 0.01 -19.73 13.16
C GLU A 64 -1.10 -19.11 14.03
N ILE A 65 -1.55 -17.89 13.70
CA ILE A 65 -2.68 -17.24 14.38
C ILE A 65 -3.94 -18.05 14.07
N ALA A 66 -4.74 -18.32 15.10
CA ALA A 66 -5.98 -19.06 14.94
C ALA A 66 -6.90 -18.35 13.96
N GLU A 67 -7.31 -19.07 12.91
CA GLU A 67 -8.26 -18.58 11.93
C GLU A 67 -9.65 -18.40 12.55
N LEU A 68 -10.42 -17.47 11.99
CA LEU A 68 -11.84 -17.34 12.30
C LEU A 68 -12.59 -18.62 11.90
N SER A 69 -13.75 -18.85 12.51
CA SER A 69 -14.66 -19.89 12.02
C SER A 69 -15.04 -19.60 10.55
N SER A 70 -15.43 -20.64 9.80
CA SER A 70 -15.77 -20.48 8.38
C SER A 70 -16.87 -19.45 8.15
N ASP A 71 -17.85 -19.37 9.04
CA ASP A 71 -18.96 -18.41 8.94
C ASP A 71 -18.53 -16.99 9.32
N GLN A 72 -17.73 -16.83 10.38
CA GLN A 72 -17.15 -15.53 10.73
C GLN A 72 -16.24 -15.01 9.61
N ARG A 73 -15.39 -15.87 9.04
CA ARG A 73 -14.55 -15.52 7.89
C ARG A 73 -15.38 -15.06 6.70
N ARG A 74 -16.43 -15.79 6.34
CA ARG A 74 -17.34 -15.41 5.25
C ARG A 74 -18.01 -14.06 5.52
N PHE A 75 -18.49 -13.85 6.74
CA PHE A 75 -19.09 -12.58 7.15
C PHE A 75 -18.09 -11.43 7.03
N VAL A 76 -16.89 -11.56 7.59
CA VAL A 76 -15.87 -10.50 7.57
C VAL A 76 -15.48 -10.12 6.14
N LEU A 77 -15.29 -11.10 5.25
CA LEU A 77 -14.93 -10.83 3.86
C LEU A 77 -16.05 -10.13 3.09
N ASN A 78 -17.31 -10.52 3.30
CA ASN A 78 -18.47 -9.85 2.71
C ASN A 78 -18.59 -8.42 3.26
N TRP A 79 -18.54 -8.27 4.59
CA TRP A 79 -18.58 -6.97 5.25
C TRP A 79 -17.46 -6.06 4.74
N ALA A 80 -16.22 -6.53 4.65
CA ALA A 80 -15.09 -5.75 4.16
C ALA A 80 -15.26 -5.35 2.70
N THR A 81 -15.88 -6.21 1.88
CA THR A 81 -16.24 -5.89 0.50
C THR A 81 -17.29 -4.78 0.45
N ASP A 82 -18.36 -4.88 1.24
CA ASP A 82 -19.44 -3.89 1.32
C ASP A 82 -18.94 -2.53 1.84
N GLN A 83 -17.98 -2.54 2.77
CA GLN A 83 -17.31 -1.33 3.25
C GLN A 83 -16.21 -0.81 2.31
N GLY A 84 -16.01 -1.47 1.16
CA GLY A 84 -15.07 -1.05 0.13
C GLY A 84 -13.60 -1.19 0.52
N PHE A 85 -13.25 -2.02 1.51
CA PHE A 85 -11.86 -2.22 1.94
C PHE A 85 -10.98 -2.82 0.83
N PHE A 86 -11.59 -3.59 -0.07
CA PHE A 86 -10.91 -4.15 -1.24
C PHE A 86 -11.04 -3.30 -2.50
N ALA A 87 -11.72 -2.15 -2.43
CA ALA A 87 -11.86 -1.31 -3.61
C ALA A 87 -10.48 -0.74 -3.98
N PRO A 88 -10.07 -0.78 -5.26
CA PRO A 88 -8.75 -0.37 -5.67
C PRO A 88 -8.53 1.13 -5.42
N TRP A 89 -7.32 1.47 -5.00
CA TRP A 89 -6.88 2.85 -4.89
C TRP A 89 -6.16 3.22 -6.18
N LYS A 90 -6.85 3.99 -7.03
CA LYS A 90 -6.31 4.45 -8.30
C LYS A 90 -5.64 5.82 -8.17
N PRO A 91 -4.65 6.13 -9.00
CA PRO A 91 -4.11 7.48 -9.10
C PRO A 91 -5.21 8.52 -9.34
N THR A 92 -5.16 9.61 -8.60
CA THR A 92 -6.05 10.78 -8.74
C THR A 92 -5.38 11.92 -9.49
N SER A 93 -4.06 11.83 -9.72
CA SER A 93 -3.24 12.76 -10.48
C SER A 93 -2.52 12.01 -11.59
N GLN A 94 -2.16 12.73 -12.65
CA GLN A 94 -1.29 12.20 -13.72
C GLN A 94 0.20 12.35 -13.38
N ARG A 95 0.55 13.13 -12.34
CA ARG A 95 1.94 13.37 -11.94
C ARG A 95 2.10 13.29 -10.43
N TYR A 96 3.17 12.64 -10.02
CA TYR A 96 3.60 12.47 -8.62
C TYR A 96 5.09 12.80 -8.47
N ASP A 97 5.50 13.21 -7.28
CA ASP A 97 6.93 13.35 -6.99
C ASP A 97 7.58 11.98 -6.82
N LYS A 98 6.87 11.03 -6.19
CA LYS A 98 7.38 9.70 -5.90
C LYS A 98 6.33 8.63 -6.15
N ALA A 99 6.76 7.46 -6.60
CA ALA A 99 5.99 6.23 -6.55
C ALA A 99 6.62 5.27 -5.54
N LEU A 100 5.78 4.68 -4.68
CA LEU A 100 6.23 3.82 -3.59
C LEU A 100 5.93 2.35 -3.92
N ILE A 101 6.93 1.49 -3.80
CA ILE A 101 6.76 0.03 -3.89
C ILE A 101 7.08 -0.56 -2.52
N LEU A 102 6.10 -1.24 -1.94
CA LEU A 102 6.31 -1.99 -0.70
C LEU A 102 7.01 -3.31 -1.00
N GLY A 103 7.87 -3.73 -0.09
CA GLY A 103 8.46 -5.04 -0.01
C GLY A 103 7.45 -6.11 0.39
N ALA A 104 7.71 -7.35 -0.01
CA ALA A 104 6.91 -8.54 0.24
C ALA A 104 7.65 -9.78 -0.30
N THR A 105 6.91 -10.87 -0.56
CA THR A 105 7.46 -11.96 -1.36
C THR A 105 7.83 -11.48 -2.77
N THR A 106 8.80 -12.13 -3.40
CA THR A 106 9.31 -11.69 -4.72
C THR A 106 8.23 -11.60 -5.80
N SER A 107 7.29 -12.55 -5.83
CA SER A 107 6.12 -12.51 -6.73
C SER A 107 5.20 -11.31 -6.49
N ARG A 108 5.06 -10.86 -5.23
CA ARG A 108 4.23 -9.69 -4.87
C ARG A 108 4.94 -8.39 -5.18
N MET A 109 6.26 -8.34 -4.99
CA MET A 109 7.09 -7.22 -5.41
C MET A 109 7.03 -7.02 -6.92
N GLN A 110 7.16 -8.10 -7.71
CA GLN A 110 7.01 -8.05 -9.17
C GLN A 110 5.64 -7.52 -9.58
N MET A 111 4.55 -8.07 -9.01
CA MET A 111 3.19 -7.61 -9.28
C MET A 111 3.00 -6.10 -9.01
N ARG A 112 3.64 -5.56 -7.96
CA ARG A 112 3.57 -4.13 -7.65
C ARG A 112 4.35 -3.29 -8.66
N LEU A 113 5.53 -3.76 -9.07
CA LEU A 113 6.32 -3.11 -10.12
C LEU A 113 5.60 -3.13 -11.47
N ASP A 114 4.98 -4.25 -11.84
CA ASP A 114 4.19 -4.40 -13.05
C ASP A 114 3.01 -3.42 -13.07
N TYR A 115 2.36 -3.22 -11.92
CA TYR A 115 1.28 -2.24 -11.80
C TYR A 115 1.78 -0.80 -11.99
N LEU A 116 2.95 -0.44 -11.44
CA LEU A 116 3.53 0.89 -11.71
C LEU A 116 3.90 1.08 -13.18
N LYS A 117 4.43 0.03 -13.82
CA LYS A 117 4.67 0.04 -15.26
C LYS A 117 3.37 0.25 -16.04
N GLN A 118 2.31 -0.46 -15.68
CA GLN A 118 0.99 -0.26 -16.29
C GLN A 118 0.52 1.20 -16.15
N LEU A 119 0.61 1.78 -14.94
CA LEU A 119 0.24 3.18 -14.72
C LEU A 119 1.10 4.14 -15.56
N TRP A 120 2.38 3.84 -15.74
CA TRP A 120 3.28 4.57 -16.63
C TRP A 120 2.81 4.51 -18.09
N ASP A 121 2.49 3.31 -18.57
CA ASP A 121 1.99 3.11 -19.94
C ASP A 121 0.64 3.82 -20.15
N GLU A 122 -0.19 3.93 -19.10
CA GLU A 122 -1.47 4.67 -19.08
C GLU A 122 -1.31 6.20 -18.97
N GLY A 123 -0.09 6.71 -18.85
CA GLY A 123 0.21 8.15 -18.84
C GLY A 123 0.49 8.77 -17.48
N THR A 124 0.36 8.01 -16.39
CA THR A 124 0.77 8.49 -15.05
C THR A 124 2.29 8.62 -15.01
N ARG A 125 2.82 9.66 -14.37
CA ARG A 125 4.26 9.90 -14.24
C ARG A 125 4.65 10.13 -12.79
N PHE A 126 5.86 9.71 -12.46
CA PHE A 126 6.51 9.94 -11.17
C PHE A 126 7.98 10.32 -11.39
N HIS A 127 8.54 11.15 -10.52
CA HIS A 127 9.92 11.63 -10.67
C HIS A 127 10.96 10.71 -10.01
N GLU A 128 10.55 9.89 -9.03
CA GLU A 128 11.42 8.95 -8.33
C GLU A 128 10.63 7.70 -7.93
N ILE A 129 11.29 6.54 -7.95
CA ILE A 129 10.78 5.28 -7.39
C ILE A 129 11.42 5.06 -6.03
N VAL A 130 10.62 4.75 -5.02
CA VAL A 130 11.10 4.35 -3.69
C VAL A 130 10.64 2.93 -3.38
N TRP A 131 11.60 2.04 -3.15
CA TRP A 131 11.37 0.71 -2.61
C TRP A 131 11.48 0.75 -1.09
N LEU A 132 10.43 0.30 -0.38
CA LEU A 132 10.44 0.07 1.06
C LEU A 132 10.52 -1.44 1.30
N THR A 133 11.73 -1.93 1.46
CA THR A 133 12.04 -3.36 1.64
C THR A 133 12.53 -3.59 3.07
N GLY A 134 13.08 -4.77 3.35
CA GLY A 134 13.78 -5.04 4.59
C GLY A 134 14.72 -6.23 4.48
N ASP A 135 15.37 -6.58 5.58
CA ASP A 135 16.35 -7.67 5.65
C ASP A 135 15.72 -9.06 5.87
N ARG A 136 14.42 -9.21 5.59
CA ARG A 136 13.73 -10.50 5.75
C ARG A 136 14.41 -11.53 4.83
N PRO A 137 14.86 -12.68 5.36
CA PRO A 137 15.37 -13.76 4.53
C PRO A 137 14.31 -14.28 3.56
N LEU A 138 14.75 -14.66 2.35
CA LEU A 138 13.86 -15.30 1.39
C LEU A 138 13.53 -16.74 1.82
N ASP A 139 12.29 -17.14 1.59
CA ASP A 139 11.81 -18.49 1.90
C ASP A 139 11.49 -19.24 0.61
N GLN A 140 12.20 -20.35 0.37
CA GLN A 140 12.07 -21.18 -0.84
C GLN A 140 10.64 -21.67 -1.14
N ARG A 141 9.74 -21.66 -0.16
CA ARG A 141 8.35 -22.08 -0.34
C ARG A 141 7.50 -21.02 -1.05
N VAL A 142 7.88 -19.74 -0.94
CA VAL A 142 7.03 -18.61 -1.36
C VAL A 142 7.78 -17.53 -2.15
N ASP A 143 9.11 -17.51 -2.07
CA ASP A 143 9.99 -16.58 -2.76
C ASP A 143 10.73 -17.29 -3.91
N GLY A 144 10.73 -16.68 -5.08
CA GLY A 144 11.75 -16.93 -6.12
C GLY A 144 13.06 -16.20 -5.82
N LEU A 145 14.09 -16.42 -6.66
CA LEU A 145 15.44 -15.82 -6.56
C LEU A 145 16.27 -16.27 -5.35
N THR A 146 15.83 -17.29 -4.62
CA THR A 146 16.56 -17.85 -3.46
C THR A 146 17.92 -18.46 -3.81
N ASP A 147 18.14 -18.76 -5.09
CA ASP A 147 19.43 -19.21 -5.64
C ASP A 147 20.38 -18.04 -5.98
N ARG A 148 19.87 -16.80 -5.92
CA ARG A 148 20.57 -15.60 -6.42
C ARG A 148 20.79 -14.55 -5.34
N CYS A 149 19.96 -14.52 -4.31
CA CYS A 149 20.02 -13.55 -3.23
C CYS A 149 19.43 -14.12 -1.94
N ASN A 150 19.74 -13.48 -0.81
CA ASN A 150 19.41 -14.01 0.52
C ASN A 150 18.21 -13.31 1.16
N ASN A 151 17.96 -12.05 0.82
CA ASN A 151 16.95 -11.22 1.48
C ASN A 151 16.07 -10.43 0.51
N GLU A 152 14.98 -9.88 1.04
CA GLU A 152 13.97 -9.13 0.31
C GLU A 152 14.51 -7.86 -0.37
N SER A 153 15.45 -7.15 0.27
CA SER A 153 16.09 -5.96 -0.29
C SER A 153 16.90 -6.29 -1.56
N GLU A 154 17.77 -7.30 -1.49
CA GLU A 154 18.54 -7.78 -2.65
C GLU A 154 17.64 -8.26 -3.78
N ALA A 155 16.54 -8.95 -3.44
CA ALA A 155 15.58 -9.38 -4.44
C ALA A 155 14.91 -8.19 -5.15
N ALA A 156 14.55 -7.13 -4.43
CA ALA A 156 13.97 -5.93 -5.04
C ALA A 156 14.91 -5.24 -6.03
N HIS A 157 16.22 -5.21 -5.73
CA HIS A 157 17.23 -4.73 -6.65
C HIS A 157 17.23 -5.53 -7.96
N ILE A 158 17.27 -6.87 -7.86
CA ILE A 158 17.22 -7.76 -9.04
C ILE A 158 15.95 -7.52 -9.86
N LEU A 159 14.79 -7.44 -9.20
CA LEU A 159 13.51 -7.21 -9.89
C LEU A 159 13.50 -5.88 -10.64
N TRP A 160 14.04 -4.81 -10.06
CA TRP A 160 14.13 -3.51 -10.73
C TRP A 160 15.04 -3.56 -11.97
N GLU A 161 16.22 -4.19 -11.86
CA GLU A 161 17.20 -4.26 -12.94
C GLU A 161 16.72 -5.12 -14.11
N GLU A 162 16.08 -6.25 -13.81
CA GLU A 162 15.74 -7.27 -14.81
C GLU A 162 14.34 -7.10 -15.41
N THR A 163 13.45 -6.39 -14.72
CA THR A 163 12.12 -6.11 -15.28
C THR A 163 12.27 -5.28 -16.55
N ASN A 164 11.57 -5.70 -17.60
CA ASN A 164 11.49 -4.96 -18.86
C ASN A 164 10.61 -3.71 -18.70
N LEU A 165 11.20 -2.64 -18.17
CA LEU A 165 10.58 -1.34 -17.97
C LEU A 165 10.76 -0.45 -19.21
N PRO A 166 9.82 0.46 -19.50
CA PRO A 166 10.02 1.52 -20.48
C PRO A 166 11.32 2.28 -20.17
N GLU A 167 12.11 2.61 -21.20
CA GLU A 167 13.44 3.22 -21.03
C GLU A 167 13.41 4.49 -20.17
N GLU A 168 12.42 5.36 -20.41
CA GLU A 168 12.20 6.56 -19.60
C GLU A 168 11.96 6.24 -18.12
N MET A 169 11.11 5.26 -17.82
CA MET A 169 10.83 4.83 -16.45
C MET A 169 12.06 4.21 -15.80
N ARG A 170 12.84 3.42 -16.54
CA ARG A 170 14.09 2.79 -16.05
C ARG A 170 15.14 3.84 -15.69
N SER A 171 15.17 4.96 -16.42
CA SER A 171 16.13 6.05 -16.17
C SER A 171 15.81 6.91 -14.94
N LEU A 172 14.67 6.69 -14.27
CA LEU A 172 14.30 7.45 -13.09
C LEU A 172 15.25 7.16 -11.92
N PRO A 173 15.49 8.16 -11.05
CA PRO A 173 16.07 7.92 -9.74
C PRO A 173 15.29 6.84 -8.99
N VAL A 174 16.02 5.87 -8.43
CA VAL A 174 15.48 4.81 -7.59
C VAL A 174 16.20 4.80 -6.25
N VAL A 175 15.44 4.71 -5.16
CA VAL A 175 15.95 4.62 -3.79
C VAL A 175 15.43 3.35 -3.14
N PHE A 176 16.31 2.59 -2.51
CA PHE A 176 15.98 1.42 -1.71
C PHE A 176 16.17 1.76 -0.24
N VAL A 177 15.11 1.59 0.55
CA VAL A 177 15.11 1.78 2.00
C VAL A 177 14.84 0.43 2.64
N ALA A 178 15.82 -0.07 3.39
CA ALA A 178 15.75 -1.31 4.15
C ALA A 178 15.90 -1.03 5.65
#